data_AF-A0A0V0XS73-F1
#
_entry.id   AF-A0A0V0XS73-F1
#
_cell.length_a   1.000
_cell.length_b   1.000
_cell.length_c   1.000
_cell.angle_alpha   90.00
_cell.angle_beta   90.00
_cell.angle_gamma   90.00
#
_symmetry.space_group_name_H-M   'P 1'
#
loop_
_entity.id
_entity.type
_entity.pdbx_description
1 polymer ?
#
loop_
_entity_poly.entity_id
_entity_poly.type
_entity_poly.pdbx_seq_one_letter_code
_entity_poly.pdbx_strand_id
1 'polypeptide(L)'
;LDKLINNEYPMDINKRKGTFEIFEQTVVPWISNDDVKQCQFCEVKFSLTRRRHHCRLCGKILCSDCCVFISLDFAKKLTNPAFAAAYKLEKLKQNRMMHHVVKKIGSPV
;
A
#
# COMPACT_ATOMS: atom_id res chain seq x y z
N LEU A 1 8.65 0.00 -6.13
CA LEU A 1 8.52 -1.21 -5.30
C LEU A 1 9.65 -2.18 -5.58
N ASP A 2 9.89 -2.50 -6.86
CA ASP A 2 10.98 -3.39 -7.29
C ASP A 2 12.35 -3.03 -6.71
N LYS A 3 12.74 -1.75 -6.65
CA LYS A 3 13.99 -1.33 -6.00
C LYS A 3 14.02 -1.52 -4.46
N LEU A 4 12.86 -1.48 -3.80
CA LEU A 4 12.73 -1.77 -2.36
C LEU A 4 12.67 -3.28 -2.09
N ILE A 5 12.32 -4.09 -3.10
CA ILE A 5 11.97 -5.49 -2.94
C ILE A 5 13.00 -6.46 -3.55
N ASN A 6 13.68 -6.06 -4.63
CA ASN A 6 14.53 -6.92 -5.45
C ASN A 6 16.01 -6.90 -5.02
N ASN A 7 16.27 -6.83 -3.72
CA ASN A 7 17.57 -7.23 -3.16
C ASN A 7 18.81 -6.36 -3.50
N GLU A 8 18.65 -5.10 -3.93
CA GLU A 8 19.68 -4.05 -3.63
C GLU A 8 19.65 -3.63 -2.14
N TYR A 9 18.89 -4.36 -1.34
CA TYR A 9 18.84 -4.27 0.10
C TYR A 9 20.19 -4.71 0.68
N PRO A 10 20.95 -3.83 1.36
CA PRO A 10 22.09 -4.27 2.13
C PRO A 10 21.57 -5.11 3.30
N MET A 11 21.61 -6.45 3.15
CA MET A 11 21.35 -7.45 4.20
C MET A 11 22.37 -7.41 5.36
N ASP A 12 23.14 -6.33 5.48
CA ASP A 12 24.15 -6.19 6.52
C ASP A 12 23.46 -5.85 7.85
N ILE A 13 23.27 -6.89 8.66
CA ILE A 13 22.75 -6.86 10.04
C ILE A 13 23.50 -5.85 10.94
N ASN A 14 24.71 -5.42 10.57
CA ASN A 14 25.49 -4.44 11.33
C ASN A 14 25.12 -2.98 11.05
N LYS A 15 24.28 -2.69 10.04
CA LYS A 15 23.81 -1.34 9.70
C LYS A 15 22.46 -1.05 10.36
N ARG A 16 22.50 -0.12 11.32
CA ARG A 16 21.39 0.31 12.21
C ARG A 16 20.15 0.76 11.41
N LYS A 17 18.97 0.76 12.06
CA LYS A 17 17.67 1.26 11.55
C LYS A 17 17.73 2.52 10.66
N GLY A 18 18.66 3.44 10.92
CA GLY A 18 18.83 4.66 10.11
C GLY A 18 19.26 4.42 8.66
N THR A 19 19.96 3.32 8.35
CA THR A 19 20.38 3.03 6.96
C THR A 19 19.21 2.61 6.08
N PHE A 20 18.19 1.99 6.68
CA PHE A 20 16.96 1.60 6.00
C PHE A 20 16.13 2.83 5.61
N GLU A 21 15.93 3.75 6.53
CA GLU A 21 15.18 4.99 6.30
C GLU A 21 15.84 5.86 5.21
N ILE A 22 17.18 5.93 5.20
CA ILE A 22 17.93 6.63 4.15
C ILE A 22 17.71 5.97 2.77
N PHE A 23 17.80 4.64 2.67
CA PHE A 23 17.58 3.94 1.41
C PHE A 23 16.12 4.04 0.91
N GLU A 24 15.14 3.95 1.80
CA GLU A 24 13.74 4.14 1.41
C GLU A 24 13.50 5.53 0.81
N GLN A 25 14.12 6.57 1.38
CA GLN A 25 13.99 7.96 0.92
C GLN A 25 14.71 8.22 -0.41
N THR A 26 15.78 7.49 -0.76
CA THR A 26 16.41 7.62 -2.09
C THR A 26 15.58 6.98 -3.19
N VAL A 27 14.80 5.94 -2.87
CA VAL A 27 13.92 5.26 -3.83
C VAL A 27 12.58 5.99 -3.96
N VAL A 28 12.05 6.52 -2.87
CA VAL A 28 10.78 7.26 -2.82
C VAL A 28 10.92 8.42 -1.84
N PRO A 29 11.01 9.68 -2.29
CA PRO A 29 11.12 10.81 -1.38
C PRO A 29 9.86 10.94 -0.53
N TRP A 30 10.04 10.98 0.79
CA TRP A 30 8.94 11.14 1.74
C TRP A 30 8.66 12.63 1.95
N ILE A 31 7.38 12.98 1.96
CA ILE A 31 6.95 14.31 2.41
C ILE A 31 6.95 14.31 3.94
N SER A 32 7.41 15.40 4.55
CA SER A 32 7.34 15.57 6.00
C SER A 32 5.88 15.53 6.47
N ASN A 33 5.66 14.91 7.63
CA ASN A 33 4.36 14.91 8.29
C ASN A 33 3.83 16.32 8.56
N ASP A 34 4.73 17.27 8.81
CA ASP A 34 4.38 18.63 9.20
C ASP A 34 3.80 19.44 8.04
N ASP A 35 4.19 19.11 6.81
CA ASP A 35 3.75 19.76 5.58
C ASP A 35 2.38 19.27 5.11
N VAL A 36 1.89 18.14 5.65
CA VAL A 36 0.64 17.52 5.21
C VAL A 36 -0.41 17.56 6.32
N LYS A 37 -1.44 18.38 6.11
CA LYS A 37 -2.57 18.55 7.05
C LYS A 37 -3.77 17.65 6.73
N GLN A 38 -3.80 17.05 5.54
CA GLN A 38 -4.91 16.22 5.07
C GLN A 38 -4.43 15.01 4.26
N CYS A 39 -5.22 13.94 4.24
CA CYS A 39 -4.94 12.75 3.43
C CYS A 39 -4.76 13.15 1.95
N GLN A 40 -3.66 12.74 1.33
CA GLN A 40 -3.37 13.07 -0.08
C GLN A 40 -4.15 12.21 -1.09
N PHE A 41 -5.16 11.48 -0.64
CA PHE A 41 -6.07 10.69 -1.49
C PHE A 41 -7.53 11.13 -1.32
N CYS A 42 -8.03 11.21 -0.08
CA CYS A 42 -9.43 11.58 0.20
C CYS A 42 -9.60 12.95 0.86
N GLU A 43 -8.52 13.71 1.02
CA GLU A 43 -8.52 15.11 1.53
C GLU A 43 -9.05 15.31 2.95
N VAL A 44 -9.33 14.23 3.68
CA VAL A 44 -9.76 14.33 5.07
C VAL A 44 -8.63 14.85 5.97
N LYS A 45 -8.96 15.79 6.86
CA LYS A 45 -8.00 16.40 7.79
C LYS A 45 -7.50 15.37 8.81
N PHE A 46 -6.20 15.40 9.07
CA PHE A 46 -5.60 14.64 10.16
C PHE A 46 -5.95 15.23 11.52
N SER A 47 -5.97 14.38 12.55
CA SER A 47 -6.29 14.74 13.93
C SER A 47 -5.54 13.83 14.90
N LEU A 48 -5.72 14.03 16.21
CA LEU A 48 -5.12 13.16 17.23
C LEU A 48 -5.51 11.68 17.06
N THR A 49 -6.72 11.41 16.58
CA THR A 49 -7.23 10.05 16.34
C THR A 49 -7.03 9.60 14.89
N ARG A 50 -7.02 10.52 13.92
CA ARG A 50 -6.74 10.22 12.52
C ARG A 50 -5.26 10.46 12.21
N ARG A 51 -4.46 9.42 12.40
CA ARG A 51 -3.01 9.46 12.24
C ARG A 51 -2.58 9.43 10.77
N ARG A 52 -1.35 9.90 10.53
CA ARG A 52 -0.69 9.92 9.23
C ARG A 52 -0.02 8.57 8.96
N HIS A 53 -0.13 8.08 7.73
CA HIS A 53 0.50 6.85 7.27
C HIS A 53 1.23 7.08 5.95
N HIS A 54 2.53 6.80 5.90
CA HIS A 54 3.29 6.88 4.65
C HIS A 54 3.03 5.69 3.74
N CYS A 55 2.77 5.96 2.47
CA CYS A 55 2.77 4.94 1.44
C CYS A 55 4.20 4.68 0.97
N ARG A 56 4.73 3.49 1.26
CA ARG A 56 6.11 3.12 0.87
C ARG A 56 6.30 2.94 -0.64
N LEU A 57 5.19 2.97 -1.40
CA LEU A 57 5.19 2.91 -2.87
C LEU A 57 5.38 4.26 -3.54
N CYS A 58 4.78 5.31 -2.99
CA CYS A 58 4.69 6.61 -3.65
C CYS A 58 5.02 7.81 -2.73
N GLY A 59 5.34 7.58 -1.46
CA GLY A 59 5.80 8.60 -0.52
C GLY A 59 4.70 9.47 0.09
N LYS A 60 3.48 9.37 -0.44
CA LYS A 60 2.32 10.13 0.04
C LYS A 60 1.92 9.77 1.46
N ILE A 61 1.34 10.73 2.16
CA ILE A 61 0.73 10.61 3.48
C ILE A 61 -0.78 10.40 3.35
N LEU A 62 -1.26 9.31 3.93
CA LEU A 62 -2.63 8.80 3.83
C LEU A 62 -3.26 8.61 5.23
N CYS A 63 -4.59 8.52 5.29
CA CYS A 63 -5.30 8.02 6.47
C CYS A 63 -5.43 6.48 6.42
N SER A 64 -5.81 5.88 7.55
CA SER A 64 -6.03 4.43 7.69
C SER A 64 -7.02 3.86 6.68
N ASP A 65 -8.03 4.63 6.27
CA ASP A 65 -9.05 4.18 5.34
C ASP A 65 -8.54 4.14 3.89
N CYS A 66 -7.44 4.84 3.60
CA CYS A 66 -6.87 4.95 2.25
C CYS A 66 -5.60 4.11 2.07
N CYS A 67 -5.16 3.38 3.09
CA CYS A 67 -3.98 2.53 3.00
C CYS A 67 -4.14 1.26 3.83
N VAL A 68 -3.46 0.19 3.41
CA VAL A 68 -3.38 -1.05 4.18
C VAL A 68 -1.93 -1.38 4.47
N PHE A 69 -1.67 -1.91 5.67
CA PHE A 69 -0.37 -2.49 5.98
C PHE A 69 -0.30 -3.88 5.36
N ILE A 70 0.79 -4.14 4.64
CA ILE A 70 1.09 -5.45 4.06
C ILE A 70 2.41 -5.96 4.64
N SER A 71 2.50 -7.27 4.84
CA SER A 71 3.76 -7.89 5.25
C SER A 71 4.79 -7.82 4.12
N LEU A 72 6.07 -7.84 4.47
CA LEU A 72 7.15 -7.85 3.48
C LEU A 72 7.05 -9.06 2.54
N ASP A 73 6.71 -10.23 3.07
CA ASP A 73 6.52 -11.44 2.27
C ASP A 73 5.37 -11.31 1.28
N PHE A 74 4.28 -10.66 1.70
CA PHE A 74 3.15 -10.42 0.80
C PHE A 74 3.50 -9.36 -0.25
N ALA A 75 4.22 -8.30 0.12
CA ALA A 75 4.72 -7.30 -0.82
C ALA A 75 5.64 -7.92 -1.89
N LYS A 76 6.55 -8.82 -1.48
CA LYS A 76 7.43 -9.59 -2.37
C LYS A 76 6.66 -10.44 -3.38
N LYS A 77 5.57 -11.07 -2.94
CA LYS A 77 4.70 -11.83 -3.85
C LYS A 77 4.01 -10.90 -4.84
N LEU A 78 3.51 -9.75 -4.40
CA LEU A 78 2.80 -8.79 -5.27
C LEU A 78 3.69 -8.14 -6.34
N THR A 79 5.01 -8.03 -6.14
CA THR A 79 5.94 -7.58 -7.19
C THR A 79 6.31 -8.66 -8.18
N ASN A 80 5.99 -9.92 -7.92
CA ASN A 80 6.15 -10.96 -8.92
C ASN A 80 5.02 -10.81 -9.97
N PRO A 81 5.34 -10.55 -11.25
CA PRO A 81 4.32 -10.29 -12.28
C PRO A 81 3.38 -11.47 -12.51
N ALA A 82 3.87 -12.71 -12.36
CA ALA A 82 3.05 -13.92 -12.48
C ALA A 82 2.03 -14.00 -11.34
N PHE A 83 2.47 -13.74 -10.10
CA PHE A 83 1.58 -13.73 -8.94
C PHE A 83 0.59 -12.56 -9.00
N ALA A 84 1.05 -11.36 -9.37
CA ALA A 84 0.21 -10.17 -9.49
C ALA A 84 -0.92 -10.36 -10.50
N ALA A 85 -0.63 -10.96 -11.66
CA ALA A 85 -1.63 -11.29 -12.67
C ALA A 85 -2.65 -12.30 -12.13
N ALA A 86 -2.20 -13.38 -11.49
CA ALA A 86 -3.08 -14.39 -10.91
C ALA A 86 -4.00 -13.80 -9.83
N TYR A 87 -3.45 -13.02 -8.89
CA TYR A 87 -4.20 -12.36 -7.83
C TYR A 87 -5.27 -11.40 -8.38
N LYS A 88 -4.92 -10.61 -9.41
CA LYS A 88 -5.86 -9.68 -10.06
C LYS A 88 -7.02 -10.44 -10.71
N LEU A 89 -6.75 -11.55 -11.39
CA LEU A 89 -7.78 -12.39 -12.00
C LEU A 89 -8.70 -13.01 -10.95
N GLU A 90 -8.16 -13.50 -9.83
CA GLU A 90 -8.96 -14.06 -8.74
C GLU A 90 -9.88 -13.01 -8.12
N LYS A 91 -9.38 -11.80 -7.85
CA LYS A 91 -10.20 -10.71 -7.31
C LYS A 91 -11.30 -10.27 -8.27
N LEU A 92 -11.02 -10.21 -9.58
CA LEU A 92 -12.04 -9.93 -10.58
C LEU A 92 -13.14 -11.00 -10.61
N LYS A 93 -12.78 -12.28 -10.47
CA LYS A 93 -13.76 -13.38 -10.36
C LYS A 93 -14.62 -13.24 -9.11
N GLN A 94 -14.03 -12.96 -7.96
CA GLN A 94 -14.76 -12.72 -6.71
C GLN A 94 -15.73 -11.53 -6.84
N ASN A 95 -15.28 -10.42 -7.42
CA ASN A 95 -16.12 -9.23 -7.58
C ASN A 95 -17.26 -9.45 -8.58
N ARG A 96 -17.00 -10.21 -9.66
CA ARG A 96 -18.03 -10.62 -10.62
C ARG A 96 -19.05 -11.58 -9.99
N MET A 97 -18.62 -12.51 -9.15
CA MET A 97 -19.52 -13.37 -8.37
C MET A 97 -20.40 -12.53 -7.43
N MET A 98 -19.82 -11.58 -6.69
CA MET A 98 -20.59 -10.67 -5.82
C MET A 98 -21.63 -9.86 -6.59
N HIS A 99 -21.26 -9.26 -7.73
CA HIS A 99 -22.20 -8.54 -8.59
C HIS A 99 -23.32 -9.45 -9.15
N HIS A 100 -23.03 -10.72 -9.46
CA HIS A 100 -24.04 -11.67 -9.92
C HIS A 100 -25.00 -12.07 -8.80
N VAL A 101 -24.50 -12.23 -7.57
CA VAL A 101 -25.32 -12.51 -6.38
C VAL A 101 -26.23 -11.33 -6.04
N VAL A 102 -25.72 -10.09 -6.02
CA VAL A 102 -26.54 -8.89 -5.76
C VAL A 102 -27.65 -8.72 -6.80
N LYS A 103 -27.37 -8.97 -8.08
CA LYS A 103 -28.39 -8.93 -9.15
C LYS A 103 -29.49 -9.99 -9.01
N LYS A 104 -29.22 -11.12 -8.35
CA LYS A 104 -30.23 -12.16 -8.09
C LYS A 104 -31.11 -11.90 -6.87
N ILE A 105 -30.66 -11.05 -5.95
CA ILE A 105 -31.41 -10.70 -4.72
C ILE A 105 -32.28 -9.44 -4.95
N GLY A 106 -31.99 -8.65 -5.99
CA GLY A 106 -32.76 -7.47 -6.40
C GLY A 106 -33.62 -7.71 -7.63
N SER A 107 -34.80 -8.30 -7.46
CA SER A 107 -35.95 -8.07 -8.35
C SER A 107 -37.21 -8.04 -7.48
N PRO A 108 -37.79 -6.86 -7.23
CA PRO A 108 -39.07 -6.79 -6.56
C PRO A 108 -40.17 -7.16 -7.56
N VAL A 109 -41.00 -8.13 -7.18
CA VAL A 109 -42.38 -8.25 -7.67
C VAL A 109 -43.28 -8.05 -6.45
#